data_AF-A0A1J5D1R6-F1
#
_entry.id   AF-A0A1J5D1R6-F1
#
_cell.length_a   1.000
_cell.length_b   1.000
_cell.length_c   1.000
_cell.angle_alpha   90.00
_cell.angle_beta   90.00
_cell.angle_gamma   90.00
#
_symmetry.space_group_name_H-M   'P 1'
#
loop_
_entity.id
_entity.type
_entity.pdbx_description
1 polymer ?
#
loop_
_entity_poly.entity_id
_entity_poly.type
_entity_poly.pdbx_seq_one_letter_code
_entity_poly.pdbx_strand_id
1 'polypeptide(L)'
;MSFTVDNQKLEVRDTAQKGKETFQSILEIRNEVEKAILSLGKKARNANLLLNYLYSRPIITPKEVAEMLSTTHQSASSLIRDFESLNILKKWEKTGRSQTYIFGRYFALFLD
;
A
#
# COMPACT_ATOMS: atom_id res chain seq x y z
N MET A 1 -38.82 -25.25 25.95
CA MET A 1 -37.73 -24.28 26.21
C MET A 1 -36.92 -24.17 24.93
N SER A 2 -37.20 -23.11 24.17
CA SER A 2 -36.56 -22.79 22.89
C SER A 2 -35.15 -22.26 23.12
N PHE A 3 -34.24 -22.47 22.16
CA PHE A 3 -33.41 -21.45 21.49
C PHE A 3 -32.20 -22.14 20.84
N THR A 4 -32.41 -22.66 19.63
CA THR A 4 -31.35 -22.94 18.66
C THR A 4 -31.80 -22.39 17.32
N VAL A 5 -31.82 -21.06 17.20
CA VAL A 5 -31.91 -20.37 15.91
C VAL A 5 -30.96 -19.17 16.00
N ASP A 6 -30.21 -18.94 14.92
CA ASP A 6 -29.36 -17.77 14.64
C ASP A 6 -27.93 -17.73 15.23
N ASN A 7 -27.07 -18.70 14.87
CA ASN A 7 -25.62 -18.45 14.87
C ASN A 7 -24.99 -18.32 13.45
N GLN A 8 -25.66 -18.78 12.38
CA GLN A 8 -25.12 -18.66 11.00
C GLN A 8 -25.41 -17.31 10.31
N LYS A 9 -26.36 -16.51 10.83
CA LYS A 9 -26.76 -15.22 10.22
C LYS A 9 -25.87 -14.04 10.64
N LEU A 10 -25.08 -14.20 11.70
CA LEU A 10 -24.20 -13.16 12.25
C LEU A 10 -22.86 -13.12 11.51
N GLU A 11 -22.25 -14.26 11.18
CA GLU A 11 -20.93 -14.33 10.52
C GLU A 11 -20.91 -13.68 9.13
N VAL A 12 -21.97 -13.85 8.33
CA VAL A 12 -22.07 -13.23 7.00
C VAL A 12 -22.24 -11.72 7.11
N ARG A 13 -22.99 -11.24 8.11
CA ARG A 13 -23.23 -9.80 8.33
C ARG A 13 -21.98 -9.11 8.85
N ASP A 14 -21.24 -9.73 9.76
CA ASP A 14 -19.94 -9.23 10.24
C ASP A 14 -18.89 -9.24 9.13
N THR A 15 -18.82 -10.30 8.32
CA THR A 15 -17.84 -10.38 7.22
C THR A 15 -18.15 -9.38 6.11
N ALA A 16 -19.43 -9.20 5.75
CA ALA A 16 -19.84 -8.21 4.76
C ALA A 16 -19.61 -6.77 5.26
N GLN A 17 -19.84 -6.51 6.54
CA GLN A 17 -19.58 -5.20 7.16
C GLN A 17 -18.08 -4.90 7.20
N LYS A 18 -17.25 -5.87 7.63
CA LYS A 18 -15.79 -5.75 7.64
C LYS A 18 -15.24 -5.53 6.23
N GLY A 19 -15.71 -6.28 5.24
CA GLY A 19 -15.32 -6.09 3.85
C GLY A 19 -15.66 -4.70 3.30
N LYS A 20 -16.84 -4.16 3.68
CA LYS A 20 -17.23 -2.78 3.34
C LYS A 20 -16.29 -1.75 3.98
N GLU A 21 -15.97 -1.91 5.26
CA GLU A 21 -15.07 -1.02 6.00
C GLU A 21 -13.65 -1.04 5.41
N THR A 22 -13.08 -2.23 5.16
CA THR A 22 -11.79 -2.39 4.49
C THR A 22 -11.79 -1.71 3.12
N PHE A 23 -12.84 -1.91 2.32
CA PHE A 23 -12.95 -1.27 1.01
C PHE A 23 -12.99 0.26 1.11
N GLN A 24 -13.71 0.79 2.09
CA GLN A 24 -13.81 2.22 2.34
C GLN A 24 -12.45 2.81 2.75
N SER A 25 -11.72 2.14 3.64
CA SER A 25 -10.35 2.52 4.01
C SER A 25 -9.37 2.45 2.84
N ILE A 26 -9.51 1.46 1.94
CA ILE A 26 -8.70 1.38 0.71
C ILE A 26 -8.94 2.62 -0.18
N LEU A 27 -10.20 3.00 -0.37
CA LEU A 27 -10.55 4.18 -1.18
C LEU A 27 -10.00 5.47 -0.56
N GLU A 28 -10.09 5.62 0.75
CA GLU A 28 -9.53 6.78 1.48
C GLU A 28 -8.01 6.86 1.29
N ILE A 29 -7.29 5.77 1.54
CA ILE A 29 -5.83 5.71 1.35
C ILE A 29 -5.49 6.06 -0.09
N ARG A 30 -6.17 5.44 -1.08
CA ARG A 30 -5.91 5.69 -2.51
C ARG A 30 -6.06 7.16 -2.87
N ASN A 31 -7.18 7.76 -2.49
CA ASN A 31 -7.46 9.16 -2.80
C ASN A 31 -6.44 10.12 -2.16
N GLU A 32 -6.01 9.82 -0.93
CA GLU A 32 -5.00 10.61 -0.22
C GLU A 32 -3.65 10.54 -0.92
N VAL A 33 -3.16 9.32 -1.21
CA VAL A 33 -1.82 9.14 -1.76
C VAL A 33 -1.74 9.56 -3.22
N GLU A 34 -2.79 9.37 -4.02
CA GLU A 34 -2.86 9.86 -5.40
C GLU A 34 -2.74 11.39 -5.45
N LYS A 35 -3.40 12.10 -4.54
CA LYS A 35 -3.26 13.56 -4.42
C LYS A 35 -1.86 13.95 -3.95
N ALA A 36 -1.30 13.24 -2.97
CA ALA A 36 0.02 13.54 -2.43
C ALA A 36 1.12 13.43 -3.49
N ILE A 37 1.09 12.40 -4.34
CA ILE A 37 2.14 12.19 -5.36
C ILE A 37 2.13 13.24 -6.49
N LEU A 38 1.03 13.99 -6.68
CA LEU A 38 1.00 15.11 -7.63
C LEU A 38 1.98 16.22 -7.25
N SER A 39 2.27 16.39 -5.96
CA SER A 39 3.26 17.36 -5.47
C SER A 39 4.69 17.09 -5.96
N LEU A 40 4.97 15.90 -6.49
CA LEU A 40 6.30 15.51 -7.00
C LEU A 40 6.61 16.05 -8.41
N GLY A 41 5.70 16.81 -9.02
CA GLY A 41 5.92 17.52 -10.28
C GLY A 41 6.38 16.59 -11.41
N LYS A 42 7.59 16.80 -11.93
CA LYS A 42 8.15 16.01 -13.04
C LYS A 42 8.23 14.50 -12.73
N LYS A 43 8.30 14.10 -11.46
CA LYS A 43 8.32 12.68 -11.05
C LYS A 43 6.93 12.07 -10.92
N ALA A 44 5.85 12.86 -11.00
CA ALA A 44 4.48 12.40 -10.76
C ALA A 44 4.08 11.21 -11.65
N ARG A 45 4.56 11.15 -12.89
CA ARG A 45 4.33 10.00 -13.78
C ARG A 45 4.91 8.69 -13.20
N ASN A 46 6.17 8.72 -12.81
CA ASN A 46 6.83 7.55 -12.23
C ASN A 46 6.29 7.22 -10.83
N ALA A 47 5.88 8.24 -10.07
CA ALA A 47 5.19 8.06 -8.80
C ALA A 47 3.87 7.30 -8.99
N ASN A 48 3.05 7.67 -9.98
CA ASN A 48 1.80 6.94 -10.29
C ASN A 48 2.07 5.47 -10.64
N LEU A 49 3.09 5.20 -11.45
CA LEU A 49 3.48 3.83 -11.79
C LEU A 49 3.91 3.02 -10.56
N LEU A 50 4.72 3.61 -9.68
CA LEU A 50 5.13 2.97 -8.43
C LEU A 50 3.92 2.74 -7.50
N LEU A 51 3.05 3.73 -7.34
CA LEU A 51 1.86 3.62 -6.52
C LEU A 51 0.95 2.47 -6.99
N ASN A 52 0.71 2.38 -8.30
CA ASN A 52 -0.08 1.29 -8.88
C ASN A 52 0.57 -0.08 -8.65
N TYR A 53 1.90 -0.15 -8.74
CA TYR A 53 2.64 -1.37 -8.43
C TYR A 53 2.50 -1.79 -6.96
N LEU A 54 2.48 -0.82 -6.04
CA LEU A 54 2.38 -1.07 -4.60
C LEU A 54 1.06 -1.71 -4.16
N TYR A 55 -0.04 -1.51 -4.91
CA TYR A 55 -1.31 -2.19 -4.62
C TYR A 55 -1.24 -3.70 -4.84
N SER A 56 -0.38 -4.16 -5.75
CA SER A 56 -0.15 -5.59 -5.99
C SER A 56 1.04 -6.13 -5.20
N ARG A 57 2.04 -5.27 -4.91
CA ARG A 57 3.24 -5.61 -4.13
C ARG A 57 3.52 -4.51 -3.11
N PRO A 58 2.95 -4.60 -1.90
CA PRO A 58 3.09 -3.54 -0.90
C PRO A 58 4.51 -3.44 -0.32
N ILE A 59 5.35 -4.44 -0.56
CA ILE A 59 6.75 -4.48 -0.13
C ILE A 59 7.62 -4.45 -1.38
N ILE A 60 8.58 -3.52 -1.41
CA ILE A 60 9.50 -3.34 -2.54
C ILE A 60 10.93 -3.10 -2.08
N THR A 61 11.86 -3.22 -3.02
CA THR A 61 13.26 -2.82 -2.92
C THR A 61 13.59 -1.75 -3.96
N PRO A 62 14.65 -0.94 -3.75
CA PRO A 62 15.12 -0.01 -4.78
C PRO A 62 15.51 -0.65 -6.11
N LYS A 63 15.94 -1.93 -6.08
CA LYS A 63 16.25 -2.70 -7.28
C LYS A 63 14.99 -2.99 -8.11
N GLU A 64 13.93 -3.51 -7.48
CA GLU A 64 12.66 -3.80 -8.17
C GLU A 64 12.03 -2.54 -8.75
N VAL A 65 12.09 -1.41 -8.03
CA VAL A 65 11.59 -0.12 -8.53
C VAL A 65 12.39 0.37 -9.74
N ALA A 66 13.71 0.21 -9.72
CA ALA A 66 14.57 0.57 -10.85
C ALA A 66 14.25 -0.26 -12.10
N GLU A 67 14.08 -1.57 -11.93
CA GLU A 67 13.72 -2.50 -13.00
C GLU A 67 12.33 -2.19 -13.57
N MET A 68 11.32 -2.06 -12.70
CA MET A 68 9.93 -1.78 -13.09
C MET A 68 9.80 -0.45 -13.85
N LEU A 69 10.51 0.60 -13.41
CA LEU A 69 10.47 1.92 -14.05
C LEU A 69 11.47 2.08 -15.20
N SER A 70 12.30 1.06 -15.48
CA SER A 70 13.41 1.16 -16.44
C SER A 70 14.28 2.39 -16.19
N THR A 71 14.66 2.61 -14.93
CA THR A 71 15.43 3.77 -14.48
C THR A 71 16.67 3.35 -13.69
N THR A 72 17.54 4.31 -13.37
CA THR A 72 18.74 4.02 -12.58
C THR A 72 18.37 3.72 -11.13
N HIS A 73 19.24 2.98 -10.45
CA HIS A 73 19.07 2.70 -9.02
C HIS A 73 18.98 3.99 -8.18
N GLN A 74 19.72 5.03 -8.57
CA GLN A 74 19.71 6.33 -7.92
C GLN A 74 18.35 7.04 -8.08
N SER A 75 17.78 7.01 -9.29
CA SER A 75 16.44 7.57 -9.57
C SER A 75 15.35 6.84 -8.79
N ALA A 76 15.40 5.51 -8.78
CA ALA A 76 14.47 4.68 -7.99
C ALA A 76 14.59 4.97 -6.49
N SER A 77 15.81 5.02 -5.95
CA SER A 77 16.06 5.35 -4.55
C SER A 77 15.63 6.78 -4.19
N SER A 78 15.75 7.72 -5.13
CA SER A 78 15.21 9.07 -4.94
C SER A 78 13.69 9.05 -4.85
N LEU A 79 13.00 8.31 -5.73
CA LEU A 79 11.55 8.22 -5.72
C LEU A 79 11.04 7.53 -4.44
N ILE A 80 11.73 6.50 -3.96
CA ILE A 80 11.40 5.85 -2.69
C ILE A 80 11.52 6.84 -1.53
N ARG A 81 12.57 7.66 -1.48
CA ARG A 81 12.71 8.71 -0.45
C ARG A 81 11.61 9.76 -0.51
N ASP A 82 11.16 10.10 -1.72
CA ASP A 82 10.00 10.99 -1.90
C ASP A 82 8.71 10.31 -1.36
N PHE A 83 8.55 9.00 -1.53
CA PHE A 83 7.42 8.26 -0.94
C PHE A 83 7.52 8.13 0.58
N GLU A 84 8.73 8.04 1.13
CA GLU A 84 8.96 8.10 2.58
C GLU A 84 8.61 9.48 3.15
N SER A 85 9.00 10.57 2.47
CA SER A 85 8.68 11.93 2.93
C SER A 85 7.19 12.25 2.84
N LEU A 86 6.48 11.64 1.88
CA LEU A 86 5.02 11.66 1.79
C LEU A 86 4.33 10.68 2.76
N ASN A 87 5.09 9.95 3.59
CA ASN A 87 4.58 8.98 4.57
C ASN A 87 3.80 7.81 3.95
N ILE A 88 4.06 7.52 2.66
CA ILE A 88 3.47 6.41 1.90
C ILE A 88 4.27 5.13 2.15
N LEU A 89 5.60 5.21 2.03
CA LEU A 89 6.50 4.10 2.32
C LEU A 89 7.22 4.29 3.64
N LYS A 90 7.56 3.17 4.29
CA LYS A 90 8.44 3.14 5.45
C LYS A 90 9.50 2.07 5.25
N LYS A 91 10.70 2.29 5.78
CA LYS A 91 11.69 1.21 5.91
C LYS A 91 11.08 0.08 6.71
N TRP A 92 11.29 -1.14 6.24
CA TRP A 92 10.76 -2.33 6.88
C TRP A 92 11.89 -3.23 7.38
N GLU A 93 12.45 -4.06 6.50
CA GLU A 93 13.51 -4.99 6.85
C GLU A 93 14.78 -4.69 6.06
N LYS A 94 15.92 -5.04 6.65
CA LYS A 94 17.20 -4.97 5.96
C LYS A 94 17.77 -6.38 5.86
N THR A 95 17.96 -6.85 4.64
CA THR A 95 18.51 -8.18 4.35
C THR A 95 19.84 -8.01 3.63
N GLY A 96 20.93 -8.28 4.35
CA GLY A 96 22.29 -8.03 3.87
C GLY A 96 22.51 -6.55 3.53
N ARG A 97 22.79 -6.26 2.25
CA ARG A 97 22.97 -4.89 1.75
C ARG A 97 21.67 -4.24 1.23
N SER A 98 20.60 -5.00 1.06
CA SER A 98 19.34 -4.50 0.51
C SER A 98 18.39 -4.05 1.62
N GLN A 99 17.77 -2.88 1.44
CA GLN A 99 16.71 -2.35 2.29
C GLN A 99 15.36 -2.57 1.60
N THR A 100 14.38 -3.14 2.30
CA THR A 100 12.99 -3.20 1.85
C THR A 100 12.18 -2.05 2.44
N TYR A 101 11.14 -1.67 1.71
CA TYR A 101 10.21 -0.63 2.09
C TYR A 101 8.79 -1.16 1.95
N ILE A 102 7.92 -0.78 2.87
CA ILE A 102 6.54 -1.25 2.92
C ILE A 102 5.56 -0.08 2.82
N PHE A 103 4.49 -0.26 2.03
CA PHE A 103 3.30 0.56 2.07
C PHE A 103 2.42 0.13 3.26
N GLY A 104 2.93 0.38 4.46
CA GLY A 104 2.42 -0.23 5.70
C GLY A 104 0.95 0.09 5.97
N ARG A 105 0.50 1.32 5.68
CA ARG A 105 -0.91 1.72 5.86
C ARG A 105 -1.87 0.88 5.03
N TYR A 106 -1.50 0.57 3.79
CA TYR A 106 -2.29 -0.28 2.92
C TYR A 106 -2.20 -1.75 3.33
N PHE A 107 -0.99 -2.23 3.64
CA PHE A 107 -0.78 -3.62 4.05
C PHE A 107 -1.53 -3.99 5.32
N ALA A 108 -1.61 -3.08 6.30
CA ALA A 108 -2.32 -3.31 7.56
C ALA A 108 -3.81 -3.61 7.39
N LEU A 109 -4.46 -3.12 6.32
CA LEU A 109 -5.88 -3.35 6.05
C LEU A 109 -6.23 -4.82 5.76
N PHE A 110 -5.22 -5.67 5.54
CA PHE A 110 -5.39 -7.11 5.29
C PHE A 110 -4.99 -7.99 6.48
N LEU A 111 -4.46 -7.39 7.55
CA LEU A 111 -4.02 -8.12 8.74
C LEU A 111 -5.10 -8.20 9.83
N ASP A 112 -6.17 -7.43 9.67
CA ASP A 112 -7.29 -7.36 10.61
C ASP A 112 -8.28 -8.51 10.44
#